data_AF-A0A914A4H5-F1
#
_entry.id   AF-A0A914A4H5-F1
#
_cell.length_a   1.000
_cell.length_b   1.000
_cell.length_c   1.000
_cell.angle_alpha   90.00
_cell.angle_beta   90.00
_cell.angle_gamma   90.00
#
_symmetry.space_group_name_H-M   'P 1'
#
loop_
_entity.id
_entity.type
_entity.pdbx_description
1 polymer ?
#
loop_
_entity_poly.entity_id
_entity_poly.type
_entity_poly.pdbx_seq_one_letter_code
_entity_poly.pdbx_strand_id
1 'polypeptide(L)'
;MLQKDSWHLLYKDHITNEENDYQRINVPLCELNTNLPKAKVDESFVKELSQLIASTVNKPERGVTLRVNPDQVMMKEGTLDPVVTMTDTGFLSQHFTDAMREKWMTTLTPFLSEKLGITDHGRYKDKF
;
A
#
# COMPACT_ATOMS: atom_id res chain seq x y z
N MET A 1 -24.77 15.79 1.28
CA MET A 1 -24.08 16.48 2.39
C MET A 1 -23.24 15.43 3.08
N LEU A 2 -21.95 15.33 2.72
CA LEU A 2 -21.09 14.19 3.03
C LEU A 2 -20.45 14.35 4.42
N GLN A 3 -20.53 13.26 5.20
CA GLN A 3 -19.88 13.02 6.49
C GLN A 3 -18.39 13.41 6.48
N LYS A 4 -18.06 14.58 7.01
CA LYS A 4 -16.67 14.96 7.37
C LYS A 4 -16.34 14.66 8.85
N ASP A 5 -17.34 14.33 9.65
CA ASP A 5 -17.21 14.36 11.11
C ASP A 5 -16.81 13.02 11.74
N SER A 6 -16.83 11.92 10.96
CA SER A 6 -16.56 10.57 11.47
C SER A 6 -15.08 10.31 11.78
N TRP A 7 -14.17 11.03 11.11
CA TRP A 7 -12.73 10.80 11.25
C TRP A 7 -12.10 11.50 12.46
N HIS A 8 -12.73 12.55 12.97
CA HIS A 8 -12.19 13.37 14.07
C HIS A 8 -12.44 12.75 15.45
N LEU A 9 -13.33 11.75 15.56
CA LEU A 9 -13.76 11.19 16.84
C LEU A 9 -13.02 9.91 17.24
N LEU A 10 -12.35 9.22 16.31
CA LEU A 10 -11.62 7.97 16.62
C LEU A 10 -10.22 8.18 17.24
N TYR A 11 -9.72 9.42 17.29
CA TYR A 11 -8.31 9.70 17.63
C TYR A 11 -8.10 10.59 18.87
N LYS A 12 -9.16 10.93 19.61
CA LYS A 12 -9.07 11.90 20.72
C LYS A 12 -8.61 11.32 22.07
N ASP A 13 -8.61 10.00 22.26
CA ASP A 13 -8.47 9.46 23.61
C ASP A 13 -7.03 9.36 24.14
N HIS A 14 -6.00 9.63 23.34
CA HIS A 14 -4.61 9.54 23.81
C HIS A 14 -3.66 10.56 23.15
N ILE A 15 -3.83 11.88 23.40
CA ILE A 15 -2.86 12.87 22.92
C ILE A 15 -2.64 13.98 23.95
N THR A 16 -1.57 13.85 24.75
CA THR A 16 -0.93 14.98 25.45
C THR A 16 0.39 15.28 24.73
N ASN A 17 0.49 16.46 24.12
CA ASN A 17 1.69 17.24 23.72
C ASN A 17 1.55 17.83 22.31
N GLU A 18 1.59 19.17 22.26
CA GLU A 18 1.05 20.03 21.20
C GLU A 18 2.03 20.51 20.11
N GLU A 19 3.28 20.04 20.05
CA GLU A 19 4.27 20.68 19.14
C GLU A 19 4.68 19.88 17.86
N ASN A 20 4.09 18.71 17.58
CA ASN A 20 4.39 17.92 16.36
C ASN A 20 3.20 17.74 15.39
N ASP A 21 2.29 18.71 15.38
CA ASP A 21 0.97 18.59 14.74
C ASP A 21 1.00 18.49 13.19
N TYR A 22 2.01 19.03 12.52
CA TYR A 22 2.09 19.00 11.05
C TYR A 22 2.61 17.68 10.45
N GLN A 23 3.16 16.77 11.26
CA GLN A 23 3.39 15.39 10.84
C GLN A 23 2.14 14.50 11.04
N ARG A 24 1.03 15.06 11.54
CA ARG A 24 -0.20 14.30 11.79
C ARG A 24 -0.96 14.01 10.49
N ILE A 25 -1.31 12.73 10.37
CA ILE A 25 -2.36 12.15 9.52
C ILE A 25 -2.12 12.14 8.00
N ASN A 26 -0.96 11.62 7.57
CA ASN A 26 -0.93 10.91 6.28
C ASN A 26 -0.88 9.41 6.56
N VAL A 27 -2.06 8.79 6.63
CA VAL A 27 -2.21 7.34 6.66
C VAL A 27 -2.18 6.89 5.21
N PRO A 28 -1.06 6.35 4.71
CA PRO A 28 -1.01 5.92 3.33
C PRO A 28 -2.02 4.79 3.10
N LEU A 29 -2.76 4.92 2.02
CA LEU A 29 -3.58 3.86 1.49
C LEU A 29 -2.80 3.21 0.36
N CYS A 30 -2.37 1.97 0.60
CA CYS A 30 -1.78 1.09 -0.39
C CYS A 30 -2.86 0.16 -0.93
N GLU A 31 -3.04 0.14 -2.24
CA GLU A 31 -4.02 -0.66 -2.94
C GLU A 31 -3.29 -1.64 -3.84
N LEU A 32 -3.51 -2.94 -3.64
CA LEU A 32 -3.03 -4.01 -4.50
C LEU A 32 -4.21 -4.54 -5.32
N ASN A 33 -4.08 -4.56 -6.64
CA ASN A 33 -5.04 -5.18 -7.55
C ASN A 33 -4.36 -6.32 -8.30
N THR A 34 -5.03 -7.47 -8.42
CA THR A 34 -4.49 -8.62 -9.15
C THR A 34 -5.58 -9.46 -9.82
N ASN A 35 -5.24 -10.09 -10.94
CA ASN A 35 -6.07 -11.13 -11.57
C ASN A 35 -5.92 -12.51 -10.91
N LEU A 36 -5.05 -12.64 -9.91
CA LEU A 36 -4.94 -13.87 -9.14
C LEU A 36 -6.18 -14.12 -8.29
N PRO A 37 -6.54 -15.40 -8.07
CA PRO A 37 -7.70 -15.74 -7.29
C PRO A 37 -7.52 -15.40 -5.81
N LYS A 38 -8.61 -15.09 -5.09
CA LYS A 38 -8.56 -14.79 -3.63
C LYS A 38 -7.80 -15.85 -2.81
N ALA A 39 -7.85 -17.12 -3.22
CA ALA A 39 -7.14 -18.20 -2.55
C ALA A 39 -5.60 -18.05 -2.57
N LYS A 40 -5.03 -17.23 -3.48
CA LYS A 40 -3.60 -16.91 -3.56
C LYS A 40 -3.20 -15.67 -2.75
N VAL A 41 -4.16 -14.85 -2.33
CA VAL A 41 -3.96 -13.63 -1.52
C VAL A 41 -4.78 -13.72 -0.24
N ASP A 42 -4.49 -14.75 0.55
CA ASP A 42 -5.18 -15.04 1.81
C ASP A 42 -4.81 -14.07 2.94
N GLU A 43 -5.37 -14.30 4.13
CA GLU A 43 -5.12 -13.46 5.30
C GLU A 43 -3.64 -13.41 5.71
N SER A 44 -2.88 -14.49 5.50
CA SER A 44 -1.44 -14.51 5.80
C SER A 44 -0.70 -13.56 4.88
N PHE A 45 -0.96 -13.65 3.57
CA PHE A 45 -0.39 -12.74 2.58
C PHE A 45 -0.70 -11.28 2.92
N VAL A 46 -1.95 -10.96 3.26
CA VAL A 46 -2.38 -9.59 3.59
C VAL A 46 -1.64 -9.04 4.82
N LYS A 47 -1.46 -9.85 5.87
CA LYS A 47 -0.72 -9.46 7.08
C LYS A 47 0.76 -9.21 6.80
N GLU A 48 1.40 -10.12 6.06
CA GLU A 48 2.80 -9.96 5.70
C GLU A 48 3.03 -8.74 4.81
N LEU A 49 2.13 -8.49 3.85
CA LEU A 49 2.18 -7.30 3.00
C LEU A 49 2.00 -6.01 3.82
N SER A 50 1.09 -5.99 4.79
CA SER A 50 0.88 -4.85 5.70
C SER A 50 2.17 -4.51 6.47
N GLN A 51 2.84 -5.52 7.04
CA GLN A 51 4.11 -5.36 7.75
C GLN A 51 5.23 -4.88 6.83
N LEU A 52 5.31 -5.45 5.62
CA LEU A 52 6.28 -5.05 4.60
C LEU A 52 6.11 -3.57 4.23
N ILE A 53 4.89 -3.14 3.95
CA ILE A 53 4.55 -1.74 3.64
C ILE A 53 4.96 -0.82 4.79
N ALA A 54 4.54 -1.13 6.02
CA ALA A 54 4.85 -0.35 7.21
C ALA A 54 6.37 -0.15 7.39
N SER A 55 7.14 -1.24 7.24
CA SER A 55 8.61 -1.20 7.31
C SER A 55 9.25 -0.41 6.15
N THR A 56 8.69 -0.51 4.94
CA THR A 56 9.19 0.19 3.75
C THR A 56 9.07 1.69 3.94
N VAL A 57 7.95 2.15 4.50
CA VAL A 57 7.62 3.57 4.64
C VAL A 57 7.99 4.15 6.01
N ASN A 58 8.66 3.34 6.85
CA ASN A 58 9.09 3.69 8.19
C ASN A 58 7.96 4.23 9.08
N LYS A 59 6.80 3.56 9.06
CA LYS A 59 5.64 3.87 9.91
C LYS A 59 5.27 2.66 10.76
N PRO A 60 4.70 2.87 11.96
CA PRO A 60 4.03 1.79 12.68
C PRO A 60 2.94 1.17 11.80
N GLU A 61 2.71 -0.14 11.91
CA GLU A 61 1.70 -0.84 11.10
C GLU A 61 0.28 -0.27 11.29
N ARG A 62 -0.06 0.18 12.51
CA ARG A 62 -1.33 0.91 12.78
C ARG A 62 -1.52 2.20 11.98
N GLY A 63 -0.45 2.70 11.35
CA GLY A 63 -0.42 3.93 10.57
C GLY A 63 -0.46 3.72 9.07
N VAL A 64 -0.73 2.49 8.57
CA VAL A 64 -0.89 2.19 7.15
C VAL A 64 -2.26 1.55 6.89
N THR A 65 -2.84 1.83 5.73
CA THR A 65 -4.07 1.15 5.27
C THR A 65 -3.75 0.34 4.03
N LEU A 66 -4.15 -0.92 4.02
CA LEU A 66 -3.95 -1.84 2.90
C LEU A 66 -5.32 -2.30 2.37
N ARG A 67 -5.53 -2.18 1.06
CA ARG A 67 -6.64 -2.80 0.34
C ARG A 67 -6.09 -3.80 -0.67
N VAL A 68 -6.60 -5.03 -0.63
CA VAL A 68 -6.24 -6.08 -1.59
C VAL A 68 -7.48 -6.51 -2.37
N ASN A 69 -7.40 -6.39 -3.69
CA ASN A 69 -8.47 -6.68 -4.64
C ASN A 69 -8.04 -7.85 -5.55
N PRO A 70 -8.35 -9.10 -5.18
CA PRO A 70 -8.17 -10.26 -6.06
C PRO A 70 -9.25 -10.35 -7.15
N ASP A 71 -9.12 -11.38 -7.99
CA ASP A 71 -10.13 -11.78 -8.97
C ASP A 71 -10.46 -10.68 -9.99
N GLN A 72 -9.53 -9.74 -10.21
CA GLN A 72 -9.72 -8.62 -11.13
C GLN A 72 -9.53 -9.07 -12.58
N VAL A 73 -10.29 -8.47 -13.50
CA VAL A 73 -10.03 -8.63 -14.94
C VAL A 73 -8.89 -7.69 -15.32
N MET A 74 -7.68 -8.23 -15.45
CA MET A 74 -6.46 -7.47 -15.77
C MET A 74 -5.68 -8.11 -16.91
N MET A 75 -5.07 -7.26 -17.73
CA MET A 75 -4.17 -7.63 -18.82
C MET A 75 -2.92 -6.75 -18.73
N LYS A 76 -1.75 -7.35 -18.97
CA LYS A 76 -0.48 -6.63 -19.08
C LYS A 76 0.24 -7.10 -20.33
N GLU A 77 0.77 -6.13 -21.09
CA GLU A 77 1.51 -6.41 -22.33
C GLU A 77 0.76 -7.33 -23.33
N GLY A 78 -0.57 -7.28 -23.31
CA GLY A 78 -1.44 -8.08 -24.18
C GLY A 78 -1.77 -9.49 -23.67
N THR A 79 -1.30 -9.90 -22.49
CA THR A 79 -1.56 -11.24 -21.92
C THR A 79 -2.41 -11.17 -20.64
N LEU A 80 -3.12 -12.26 -20.36
CA LEU A 80 -3.86 -12.47 -19.10
C LEU A 80 -3.01 -13.22 -18.07
N ASP A 81 -1.69 -13.22 -18.22
CA ASP A 81 -0.78 -13.84 -17.26
C ASP A 81 -0.92 -13.17 -15.87
N PRO A 82 -0.51 -13.86 -14.79
CA PRO A 82 -0.53 -13.30 -13.44
C PRO A 82 0.08 -11.89 -13.37
N VAL A 83 -0.71 -10.92 -12.92
CA VAL A 83 -0.28 -9.53 -12.81
C VAL A 83 -0.77 -8.91 -11.51
N VAL A 84 0.06 -8.02 -10.98
CA VAL A 84 -0.26 -7.14 -9.85
C VAL A 84 0.00 -5.70 -10.27
N THR A 85 -0.91 -4.80 -9.88
CA THR A 85 -0.62 -3.37 -9.79
C THR A 85 -0.73 -2.93 -8.34
N MET A 86 0.20 -2.09 -7.91
CA MET A 86 0.13 -1.44 -6.61
C MET A 86 0.08 0.07 -6.80
N THR A 87 -0.78 0.73 -6.04
CA THR A 87 -0.90 2.18 -6.00
C THR A 87 -0.94 2.60 -4.56
N ASP A 88 -0.15 3.60 -4.22
CA ASP A 88 -0.23 4.29 -2.95
C ASP A 88 -0.85 5.68 -3.11
N THR A 89 -1.55 6.11 -2.09
CA THR A 89 -2.09 7.46 -1.97
C THR A 89 -1.94 7.91 -0.53
N GLY A 90 -2.04 9.22 -0.28
CA GLY A 90 -1.81 9.74 1.07
C GLY A 90 -0.34 9.63 1.49
N PHE A 91 0.57 9.92 0.54
CA PHE A 91 1.95 10.27 0.84
C PHE A 91 2.16 11.75 0.51
N LEU A 92 3.01 12.43 1.29
CA LEU A 92 3.45 13.77 0.95
C LEU A 92 4.37 13.67 -0.28
N SER A 93 4.37 14.67 -1.16
CA SER A 93 5.21 14.67 -2.37
C SER A 93 6.69 14.40 -2.07
N GLN A 94 7.18 14.86 -0.93
CA GLN A 94 8.54 14.61 -0.43
C GLN A 94 8.87 13.13 -0.12
N HIS A 95 7.87 12.23 -0.05
CA HIS A 95 8.09 10.80 0.09
C HIS A 95 8.33 10.09 -1.25
N PHE A 96 7.98 10.71 -2.38
CA PHE A 96 8.19 10.15 -3.72
C PHE A 96 9.56 10.51 -4.27
N THR A 97 10.62 10.17 -3.53
CA THR A 97 12.01 10.31 -3.98
C THR A 97 12.43 9.09 -4.78
N ASP A 98 13.46 9.23 -5.62
CA ASP A 98 14.04 8.10 -6.35
C ASP A 98 14.52 6.99 -5.39
N ALA A 99 15.08 7.37 -4.24
CA ALA A 99 15.51 6.43 -3.21
C ALA A 99 14.33 5.65 -2.59
N MET A 100 13.19 6.32 -2.35
CA MET A 100 12.00 5.62 -1.86
C MET A 100 11.42 4.70 -2.94
N ARG A 101 11.40 5.13 -4.21
CA ARG A 101 10.99 4.29 -5.33
C ARG A 101 11.86 3.05 -5.45
N GLU A 102 13.18 3.20 -5.34
CA GLU A 102 14.12 2.08 -5.32
C GLU A 102 13.86 1.15 -4.13
N LYS A 103 13.65 1.69 -2.93
CA LYS A 103 13.31 0.91 -1.73
C LYS A 103 12.04 0.10 -1.93
N TRP A 104 10.98 0.70 -2.47
CA TRP A 104 9.74 0.00 -2.82
C TRP A 104 9.99 -1.13 -3.83
N MET A 105 10.69 -0.85 -4.92
CA MET A 105 10.95 -1.86 -5.96
C MET A 105 11.79 -3.02 -5.44
N THR A 106 12.84 -2.75 -4.67
CA THR A 106 13.73 -3.77 -4.10
C THR A 106 13.07 -4.59 -2.99
N THR A 107 12.05 -4.05 -2.31
CA THR A 107 11.35 -4.73 -1.22
C THR A 107 10.13 -5.51 -1.71
N LEU A 108 9.30 -4.91 -2.58
CA LEU A 108 8.07 -5.52 -3.08
C LEU A 108 8.32 -6.61 -4.12
N THR A 109 9.29 -6.41 -5.02
CA THR A 109 9.53 -7.34 -6.13
C THR A 109 9.86 -8.74 -5.60
N PRO A 110 10.82 -8.94 -4.68
CA PRO A 110 11.09 -10.27 -4.13
C PRO A 110 9.88 -10.86 -3.41
N PHE A 111 9.18 -10.05 -2.60
CA PHE A 111 8.01 -10.49 -1.85
C PHE A 111 6.89 -11.01 -2.76
N LEU A 112 6.52 -10.24 -3.79
CA LEU A 112 5.46 -10.62 -4.72
C LEU A 112 5.88 -11.81 -5.59
N SER A 113 7.16 -11.90 -5.95
CA SER A 113 7.69 -13.06 -6.69
C SER A 113 7.63 -14.33 -5.86
N GLU A 114 8.07 -14.28 -4.60
CA GLU A 114 8.02 -15.41 -3.67
C GLU A 114 6.57 -15.85 -3.39
N LYS A 115 5.70 -14.91 -3.05
CA LYS A 115 4.34 -15.23 -2.57
C LYS A 115 3.37 -15.56 -3.69
N LEU A 116 3.51 -14.91 -4.86
CA LEU A 116 2.52 -14.98 -5.93
C LEU A 116 3.06 -15.56 -7.23
N GLY A 117 4.38 -15.80 -7.35
CA GLY A 117 5.01 -16.33 -8.56
C GLY A 117 5.00 -15.35 -9.74
N ILE A 118 4.79 -14.05 -9.46
CA ILE A 118 4.81 -13.00 -10.47
C ILE A 118 6.26 -12.54 -10.60
N THR A 119 6.85 -12.57 -11.80
CA THR A 119 8.25 -12.16 -12.00
C THR A 119 8.39 -10.78 -12.63
N ASP A 120 7.27 -10.22 -13.12
CA ASP A 120 7.23 -8.96 -13.84
C ASP A 120 6.17 -8.03 -13.23
N HIS A 121 6.54 -7.43 -12.10
CA HIS A 121 5.68 -6.52 -11.34
C HIS A 121 5.59 -5.18 -12.08
N GLY A 122 4.38 -4.84 -12.55
CA GLY A 122 4.14 -3.60 -13.29
C GLY A 122 4.74 -2.39 -12.57
N ARG A 123 5.44 -1.54 -13.35
CA ARG A 123 6.11 -0.34 -12.83
C ARG A 123 5.13 0.48 -11.98
N TYR A 124 5.54 0.82 -10.77
CA TYR A 124 4.86 1.78 -9.92
C TYR A 124 4.63 3.07 -10.72
N LYS A 125 3.37 3.43 -10.95
CA LYS A 125 3.01 4.71 -11.58
C LYS A 125 2.53 5.64 -10.49
N ASP A 126 3.39 6.58 -10.11
CA ASP A 126 2.99 7.78 -9.39
C ASP A 126 1.90 8.46 -10.23
N LYS A 127 0.68 8.59 -9.69
CA LYS A 127 -0.32 9.49 -10.27
C LYS A 127 0.01 10.90 -9.80
N PHE A 128 0.71 11.66 -10.66
CA PHE A 128 0.79 13.12 -10.56
C PHE A 128 -0.49 13.77 -11.08
#